data_AF-A0A174HTH5-F1
#
_entry.id   AF-A0A174HTH5-F1
#
_cell.length_a   1.000
_cell.length_b   1.000
_cell.length_c   1.000
_cell.angle_alpha   90.00
_cell.angle_beta   90.00
_cell.angle_gamma   90.00
#
_symmetry.space_group_name_H-M   'P 1'
#
loop_
_entity.id
_entity.type
_entity.pdbx_description
1 polymer ?
#
loop_
_entity_poly.entity_id
_entity_poly.type
_entity_poly.pdbx_seq_one_letter_code
_entity_poly.pdbx_strand_id
1 'polypeptide(L)'
;MEKFEDLIQSPVPVLVDFFAEWCGPCKAMKPVLEELKLIVGDKARIAKIDVDQHEDLATKYRIQAVPTFILFKNGEAVWRHSGVIHSSELQGVIEKHYS
;
A
#
# COMPACT_ATOMS: atom_id res chain seq x y z
N MET A 1 19.16 -3.90 -3.72
CA MET A 1 17.70 -3.93 -3.95
C MET A 1 17.11 -4.53 -2.68
N GLU A 2 16.27 -3.80 -1.97
CA GLU A 2 15.61 -4.29 -0.75
C GLU A 2 14.59 -5.37 -1.15
N LYS A 3 14.50 -6.46 -0.38
CA LYS A 3 13.50 -7.50 -0.65
C LYS A 3 12.14 -7.03 -0.14
N PHE A 4 11.06 -7.51 -0.74
CA PHE A 4 9.71 -7.14 -0.31
C PHE A 4 9.46 -7.49 1.16
N GLU A 5 9.96 -8.64 1.61
CA GLU A 5 9.88 -9.07 3.02
C GLU A 5 10.55 -8.06 3.96
N ASP A 6 11.72 -7.54 3.60
CA ASP A 6 12.44 -6.54 4.41
C ASP A 6 11.65 -5.22 4.47
N LEU A 7 11.03 -4.83 3.35
CA LEU A 7 10.21 -3.62 3.25
C LEU A 7 9.01 -3.65 4.19
N ILE A 8 8.31 -4.79 4.29
CA ILE A 8 7.12 -4.94 5.15
C ILE A 8 7.48 -5.27 6.60
N GLN A 9 8.70 -5.72 6.87
CA GLN A 9 9.25 -5.94 8.21
C GLN A 9 9.72 -4.62 8.83
N SER A 10 8.76 -3.72 9.08
CA SER A 10 9.02 -2.35 9.56
C SER A 10 8.41 -2.10 10.94
N PRO A 11 9.06 -1.30 11.81
CA PRO A 11 8.51 -0.91 13.11
C PRO A 11 7.28 0.00 12.99
N VAL A 12 7.13 0.69 11.86
CA VAL A 12 5.94 1.47 11.50
C VAL A 12 5.12 0.73 10.45
N PRO A 13 3.79 0.89 10.42
CA PRO A 13 2.95 0.30 9.38
C PRO A 13 3.41 0.68 7.96
N VAL A 14 3.24 -0.26 7.03
CA VAL A 14 3.62 -0.10 5.63
C VAL A 14 2.40 -0.29 4.75
N LEU A 15 1.90 0.78 4.17
CA LEU A 15 0.83 0.73 3.18
C LEU A 15 1.44 0.45 1.81
N VAL A 16 1.09 -0.69 1.21
CA VAL A 16 1.53 -1.07 -0.12
C VAL A 16 0.37 -0.89 -1.11
N ASP A 17 0.60 -0.06 -2.12
CA ASP A 17 -0.24 0.08 -3.32
C ASP A 17 0.23 -0.89 -4.41
N PHE A 18 -0.54 -1.97 -4.61
CA PHE A 18 -0.37 -2.85 -5.76
C PHE A 18 -1.06 -2.23 -6.96
N PHE A 19 -0.27 -1.77 -7.93
CA PHE A 19 -0.73 -0.97 -9.06
C PHE A 19 -0.20 -1.52 -10.39
N ALA A 20 -0.65 -0.93 -11.50
CA ALA A 20 -0.07 -1.12 -12.83
C ALA A 20 -0.02 0.21 -13.60
N GLU A 21 0.91 0.37 -14.55
CA GLU A 21 1.07 1.65 -15.29
C GLU A 21 -0.10 1.96 -16.25
N TRP A 22 -0.75 0.93 -16.77
CA TRP A 22 -1.93 1.05 -17.63
C TRP A 22 -3.23 1.29 -16.86
N CYS A 23 -3.21 1.21 -15.53
CA CYS A 23 -4.38 1.33 -14.68
C CYS A 23 -4.81 2.80 -14.49
N GLY A 24 -5.93 3.18 -15.10
CA GLY A 24 -6.56 4.50 -14.95
C GLY A 24 -6.87 4.87 -13.48
N PRO A 25 -7.57 4.02 -12.72
CA PRO A 25 -7.84 4.27 -11.30
C PRO A 25 -6.57 4.46 -10.45
N CYS A 26 -5.49 3.74 -10.75
CA CYS A 26 -4.21 3.88 -10.06
C CYS A 26 -3.59 5.27 -10.29
N LYS A 27 -3.75 5.85 -11.50
CA LYS A 27 -3.32 7.23 -11.78
C LYS A 27 -4.10 8.24 -10.95
N ALA A 28 -5.39 8.02 -10.73
CA ALA A 28 -6.23 8.87 -9.87
C ALA A 28 -5.81 8.80 -8.39
N MET A 29 -5.25 7.66 -7.95
CA MET A 29 -4.76 7.49 -6.57
C MET A 29 -3.41 8.17 -6.30
N LYS A 30 -2.62 8.53 -7.32
CA LYS A 30 -1.31 9.21 -7.15
C LYS A 30 -1.39 10.45 -6.23
N PRO A 31 -2.22 11.48 -6.51
CA PRO A 31 -2.32 12.66 -5.65
C PRO A 31 -2.86 12.32 -4.26
N VAL A 32 -3.72 11.30 -4.12
CA VAL A 32 -4.27 10.86 -2.83
C VAL A 32 -3.16 10.27 -1.93
N LEU A 33 -2.27 9.47 -2.51
CA LEU A 33 -1.13 8.88 -1.77
C LEU A 33 -0.05 9.93 -1.45
N GLU A 34 0.14 10.92 -2.31
CA GLU A 34 1.03 12.07 -2.04
C GLU A 34 0.52 12.90 -0.87
N GLU A 35 -0.77 13.24 -0.85
CA GLU A 35 -1.42 13.91 0.28
C GLU A 35 -1.30 13.08 1.56
N LEU A 36 -1.65 11.79 1.49
CA LEU A 36 -1.55 10.89 2.62
C LEU A 36 -0.13 10.86 3.21
N LYS A 37 0.90 10.82 2.36
CA LYS A 37 2.30 10.85 2.78
C LYS A 37 2.63 12.10 3.60
N LEU A 38 2.11 13.26 3.21
CA LEU A 38 2.30 14.51 3.94
C LEU A 38 1.62 14.49 5.31
N ILE A 39 0.42 13.88 5.39
CA ILE A 39 -0.36 13.80 6.64
C ILE A 39 0.27 12.82 7.63
N VAL A 40 0.66 11.63 7.18
CA VAL A 40 1.16 10.57 8.06
C VAL A 40 2.63 10.77 8.44
N GLY A 41 3.43 11.42 7.59
CA GLY A 41 4.86 11.64 7.83
C GLY A 41 5.58 10.32 8.14
N ASP A 42 6.40 10.31 9.19
CA ASP A 42 7.18 9.13 9.59
C ASP A 42 6.36 8.05 10.30
N LYS A 43 5.05 8.27 10.51
CA LYS A 43 4.18 7.32 11.21
C LYS A 43 3.85 6.07 10.41
N ALA A 44 4.03 6.13 9.10
CA ALA A 44 3.85 5.00 8.21
C ALA A 44 4.72 5.16 6.95
N ARG A 45 5.04 4.03 6.32
CA ARG A 45 5.66 4.02 4.99
C ARG A 45 4.59 3.76 3.95
N ILE A 46 4.70 4.43 2.81
CA ILE A 46 3.86 4.17 1.64
C ILE A 46 4.77 3.65 0.53
N ALA A 47 4.50 2.44 0.07
CA ALA A 47 5.25 1.75 -0.97
C ALA A 47 4.33 1.41 -2.13
N LYS A 48 4.92 1.24 -3.32
CA LYS A 48 4.21 0.88 -4.53
C LYS A 48 4.84 -0.36 -5.15
N ILE A 49 4.03 -1.34 -5.52
CA ILE A 49 4.46 -2.54 -6.23
C ILE A 49 3.72 -2.60 -7.56
N ASP A 50 4.49 -2.58 -8.63
CA ASP A 50 3.96 -2.85 -9.97
C ASP A 50 3.73 -4.36 -10.11
N VAL A 51 2.48 -4.74 -10.30
CA VAL A 51 2.06 -6.15 -10.40
C VAL A 51 2.56 -6.81 -11.69
N ASP A 52 2.81 -6.04 -12.75
CA ASP A 52 3.34 -6.56 -14.02
C ASP A 52 4.84 -6.89 -13.89
N GLN A 53 5.54 -6.25 -12.96
CA GLN A 53 6.96 -6.50 -12.69
C GLN A 53 7.19 -7.50 -11.54
N HIS A 54 6.17 -7.76 -10.72
CA HIS A 54 6.24 -8.61 -9.53
C HIS A 54 5.05 -9.58 -9.48
N GLU A 55 4.89 -10.38 -10.53
CA GLU A 55 3.79 -11.34 -10.69
C GLU A 55 3.71 -12.37 -9.55
N ASP A 56 4.86 -12.72 -8.97
CA ASP A 56 4.98 -13.62 -7.82
C ASP A 56 4.35 -13.02 -6.57
N LEU A 57 4.60 -11.73 -6.29
CA LEU A 57 3.96 -11.00 -5.19
C LEU A 57 2.47 -10.82 -5.47
N ALA A 58 2.09 -10.47 -6.70
CA ALA A 58 0.69 -10.35 -7.10
C ALA A 58 -0.06 -11.67 -6.87
N THR A 59 0.56 -12.81 -7.21
CA THR A 59 0.00 -14.15 -6.97
C THR A 59 -0.05 -14.48 -5.48
N LYS A 60 1.04 -14.28 -4.74
CA LYS A 60 1.16 -14.54 -3.29
C LYS A 60 0.07 -13.82 -2.50
N TYR A 61 -0.19 -12.55 -2.83
CA TYR A 61 -1.22 -11.74 -2.17
C TYR A 61 -2.59 -11.80 -2.87
N ARG A 62 -2.73 -12.61 -3.93
CA ARG A 62 -3.99 -12.79 -4.67
C ARG A 62 -4.58 -11.46 -5.14
N ILE A 63 -3.76 -10.62 -5.79
CA ILE A 63 -4.18 -9.36 -6.37
C ILE A 63 -4.99 -9.66 -7.63
N GLN A 64 -6.31 -9.46 -7.56
CA GLN A 64 -7.24 -9.73 -8.66
C GLN A 64 -7.67 -8.45 -9.41
N ALA A 65 -7.45 -7.30 -8.80
CA ALA A 65 -7.76 -5.99 -9.36
C ALA A 65 -6.76 -4.96 -8.84
N VAL A 66 -6.52 -3.92 -9.64
CA VAL A 66 -5.67 -2.79 -9.29
C VAL A 66 -6.46 -1.47 -9.34
N PRO A 67 -6.19 -0.51 -8.43
CA PRO A 67 -5.26 -0.62 -7.31
C PRO A 67 -5.81 -1.55 -6.22
N THR A 68 -4.90 -2.26 -5.55
CA THR A 68 -5.21 -2.93 -4.28
C THR A 68 -4.23 -2.45 -3.23
N PHE A 69 -4.75 -1.94 -2.12
CA PHE A 69 -3.99 -1.50 -0.97
C PHE A 69 -3.96 -2.59 0.09
N ILE A 70 -2.77 -2.85 0.64
CA ILE A 70 -2.60 -3.73 1.80
C ILE A 70 -1.77 -3.01 2.83
N LEU A 71 -2.25 -2.94 4.07
CA LEU A 71 -1.45 -2.44 5.19
C LEU A 71 -0.73 -3.62 5.85
N PHE A 72 0.58 -3.50 5.97
CA PHE A 72 1.43 -4.44 6.69
C PHE A 72 1.90 -3.86 8.01
N LYS A 73 2.03 -4.72 9.02
CA LYS A 73 2.66 -4.40 10.30
C LYS A 73 3.50 -5.58 10.75
N ASN A 74 4.79 -5.36 11.02
CA ASN A 74 5.73 -6.40 11.41
C ASN A 74 5.72 -7.63 10.45
N GLY A 75 5.57 -7.39 9.14
CA GLY A 75 5.50 -8.44 8.13
C GLY A 75 4.11 -9.05 7.91
N GLU A 76 3.12 -8.74 8.74
CA GLU A 76 1.77 -9.30 8.64
C GLU A 76 0.81 -8.35 7.93
N ALA A 77 -0.03 -8.88 7.02
CA ALA A 77 -1.09 -8.11 6.40
C ALA A 77 -2.27 -7.94 7.38
N VAL A 78 -2.48 -6.71 7.86
CA VAL A 78 -3.50 -6.40 8.88
C VAL A 78 -4.77 -5.77 8.31
N TRP A 79 -4.71 -5.27 7.07
CA TRP A 79 -5.84 -4.67 6.38
C TRP A 79 -5.68 -4.72 4.86
N ARG A 80 -6.79 -4.75 4.12
CA ARG A 80 -6.84 -4.77 2.66
C ARG A 80 -8.04 -3.98 2.11
N HIS A 81 -7.84 -3.31 0.99
CA HIS A 81 -8.90 -2.70 0.20
C HIS A 81 -8.55 -2.72 -1.29
N SER A 82 -9.54 -2.95 -2.16
CA SER A 82 -9.36 -2.91 -3.62
C SER A 82 -10.25 -1.83 -4.22
N GLY A 83 -9.69 -1.05 -5.13
CA GLY A 83 -10.35 0.10 -5.75
C GLY A 83 -9.87 1.44 -5.19
N VAL A 84 -10.49 2.52 -5.68
CA VAL A 84 -10.19 3.89 -5.24
C VAL A 84 -10.73 4.14 -3.84
N ILE A 85 -9.99 4.91 -3.05
CA ILE A 85 -10.32 5.21 -1.65
C ILE A 85 -9.83 6.61 -1.29
N HIS A 86 -10.48 7.28 -0.34
CA HIS A 86 -10.06 8.61 0.11
C HIS A 86 -8.84 8.56 1.05
N SER A 87 -8.03 9.62 1.04
CA SER A 87 -6.85 9.76 1.91
C SER A 87 -7.21 9.68 3.40
N SER A 88 -8.34 10.26 3.80
CA SER A 88 -8.84 10.22 5.18
C SER A 88 -9.14 8.80 5.69
N GLU A 89 -9.66 7.93 4.83
CA GLU A 89 -9.92 6.53 5.18
C GLU A 89 -8.60 5.76 5.35
N LEU A 90 -7.65 5.94 4.43
CA LEU A 90 -6.32 5.34 4.54
C LEU A 90 -5.58 5.82 5.81
N GLN A 91 -5.68 7.12 6.12
CA GLN A 91 -5.15 7.69 7.36
C GLN A 91 -5.77 7.00 8.58
N GLY A 92 -7.10 6.91 8.64
CA GLY A 92 -7.79 6.30 9.77
C GLY A 92 -7.45 4.81 9.95
N VAL A 93 -7.16 4.09 8.87
CA VAL A 93 -6.66 2.71 8.95
C VAL A 93 -5.23 2.70 9.50
N ILE A 94 -4.33 3.52 8.99
CA ILE A 94 -2.94 3.61 9.48
C ILE A 94 -2.91 3.93 10.99
N GLU A 95 -3.70 4.90 11.44
CA GLU A 95 -3.76 5.32 12.84
C GLU A 95 -4.22 4.20 13.78
N LYS A 96 -5.15 3.35 13.36
CA LYS A 96 -5.59 2.17 14.14
C LYS A 96 -4.50 1.14 14.36
N HIS A 97 -3.47 1.13 13.51
CA HIS A 97 -2.37 0.18 13.56
C HIS A 97 -1.04 0.81 14.00
N TYR A 98 -1.06 2.06 14.44
CA TYR A 98 0.12 2.85 14.81
C TYR A 98 0.80 2.47 16.15
N SER A 99 0.18 1.62 16.98
CA SER A 99 0.67 1.26 18.33
C SER A 99 1.42 -0.06 18.40
#